data_AF-A0A2G6BZ87-F1
#
_entry.id   AF-A0A2G6BZ87-F1
#
_cell.length_a   1.000
_cell.length_b   1.000
_cell.length_c   1.000
_cell.angle_alpha   90.00
_cell.angle_beta   90.00
_cell.angle_gamma   90.00
#
_symmetry.space_group_name_H-M   'P 1'
#
loop_
_entity.id
_entity.type
_entity.pdbx_description
1 polymer ?
#
loop_
_entity_poly.entity_id
_entity_poly.type
_entity_poly.pdbx_seq_one_letter_code
_entity_poly.pdbx_strand_id
1 'polypeptide(L)'
;MAELATTLSKARPVTTHWLAVLAMTGCVFSGEFGTDTISDSSGDDLITIDRAPEKLVFQRNGSSLQVSTADSSDSIRVASWYQNTDRHIETFKASDGSTISSTQVEQLIQAMASWSSDNGGMSWSQALENSQDIHAIISQYWTAPTA
;
A
#
# COMPACT_ATOMS: atom_id res chain seq x y z
N MET A 1 -7.57 -27.06 4.10
CA MET A 1 -6.58 -27.39 5.15
C MET A 1 -5.22 -27.24 4.50
N ALA A 2 -4.35 -26.27 4.74
CA ALA A 2 -4.33 -25.02 5.51
C ALA A 2 -3.95 -23.88 4.50
N GLU A 3 -3.85 -22.58 4.77
CA GLU A 3 -3.00 -21.92 5.77
C GLU A 3 -3.40 -20.43 5.87
N LEU A 4 -3.26 -19.87 7.07
CA LEU A 4 -3.45 -18.45 7.36
C LEU A 4 -2.13 -17.74 7.02
N ALA A 5 -2.08 -16.94 5.94
CA ALA A 5 -0.80 -16.48 5.39
C ALA A 5 -0.33 -15.09 5.84
N THR A 6 -1.26 -14.21 6.24
CA THR A 6 -0.88 -12.85 6.64
C THR A 6 -0.84 -12.69 8.15
N THR A 7 0.35 -12.42 8.71
CA THR A 7 0.49 -12.07 10.13
C THR A 7 0.73 -10.57 10.30
N LEU A 8 -0.13 -9.90 11.07
CA LEU A 8 0.02 -8.48 11.44
C LEU A 8 0.71 -8.36 12.81
N SER A 9 1.87 -7.69 12.86
CA SER A 9 2.67 -7.66 14.09
C SER A 9 2.27 -6.55 15.09
N LYS A 10 1.49 -5.51 14.71
CA LYS A 10 1.23 -4.38 15.63
C LYS A 10 0.04 -3.44 15.32
N ALA A 11 -1.20 -3.94 15.21
CA ALA A 11 -2.35 -3.02 15.28
C ALA A 11 -2.43 -2.40 16.71
N ARG A 12 -2.24 -1.08 16.84
CA ARG A 12 -2.55 -0.41 18.12
C ARG A 12 -4.07 -0.43 18.34
N PRO A 13 -4.55 -0.61 19.59
CA PRO A 13 -5.96 -0.49 19.87
C PRO A 13 -6.39 0.98 19.72
N VAL A 14 -7.15 1.28 18.65
CA VAL A 14 -7.94 2.52 18.60
C VAL A 14 -9.16 2.29 19.48
N THR A 15 -9.30 3.10 20.51
CA THR A 15 -10.40 3.08 21.47
C THR A 15 -11.70 3.39 20.74
N THR A 16 -12.37 2.38 20.19
CA THR A 16 -13.84 2.15 20.12
C THR A 16 -14.04 0.82 19.37
N HIS A 17 -14.76 -0.12 20.00
CA HIS A 17 -15.21 -1.42 19.45
C HIS A 17 -15.44 -1.36 17.92
N TRP A 18 -14.84 -2.22 17.09
CA TRP A 18 -15.04 -3.66 17.02
C TRP A 18 -13.88 -4.42 16.37
N LEU A 19 -13.81 -5.71 16.75
CA LEU A 19 -13.14 -6.86 16.11
C LEU A 19 -12.42 -6.61 14.78
N ALA A 20 -11.16 -7.05 14.71
CA ALA A 20 -10.64 -7.67 13.49
C ALA A 20 -11.55 -8.86 13.14
N VAL A 21 -12.60 -8.60 12.35
CA VAL A 21 -13.44 -9.65 11.78
C VAL A 21 -12.56 -10.38 10.77
N LEU A 22 -12.21 -11.62 11.09
CA LEU A 22 -11.74 -12.60 10.12
C LEU A 22 -12.81 -12.72 9.02
N ALA A 23 -12.66 -11.93 7.96
CA ALA A 23 -13.30 -12.18 6.68
C ALA A 23 -12.28 -12.81 5.74
N MET A 24 -11.80 -14.00 6.12
CA MET A 24 -11.10 -15.05 5.35
C MET A 24 -10.10 -14.75 4.20
N THR A 25 -9.78 -13.51 3.80
CA THR A 25 -8.78 -13.23 2.74
C THR A 25 -8.21 -11.79 2.71
N GLY A 26 -8.26 -11.01 3.81
CA GLY A 26 -7.65 -9.67 3.77
C GLY A 26 -7.53 -8.88 5.09
N CYS A 27 -6.68 -7.86 5.09
CA CYS A 27 -6.39 -6.94 6.20
C CYS A 27 -6.92 -5.53 5.91
N VAL A 28 -7.41 -4.81 6.92
CA VAL A 28 -7.96 -3.45 6.78
C VAL A 28 -7.22 -2.48 7.69
N PHE A 29 -6.80 -1.35 7.13
CA PHE A 29 -6.18 -0.21 7.82
C PHE A 29 -7.08 1.01 7.73
N SER A 30 -7.42 1.61 8.87
CA SER A 30 -8.33 2.76 8.96
C SER A 30 -7.95 3.69 10.11
N GLY A 31 -8.37 4.96 10.04
CA GLY A 31 -8.00 5.96 11.04
C GLY A 31 -6.50 6.28 11.02
N GLU A 32 -5.93 6.59 12.20
CA GLU A 32 -4.48 6.74 12.43
C GLU A 32 -3.91 5.38 12.87
N PHE A 33 -3.44 4.57 11.93
CA PHE A 33 -3.00 3.20 12.21
C PHE A 33 -1.55 3.12 12.71
N GLY A 34 -0.76 4.18 12.52
CA GLY A 34 0.64 4.25 12.91
C GLY A 34 1.52 3.39 12.00
N THR A 35 2.48 2.69 12.60
CA THR A 35 3.45 1.88 11.84
C THR A 35 3.20 0.40 12.07
N ASP A 36 2.81 -0.28 11.00
CA ASP A 36 2.50 -1.69 10.98
C ASP A 36 3.50 -2.50 10.15
N THR A 37 3.66 -3.78 10.50
CA THR A 37 4.47 -4.71 9.73
C THR A 37 3.65 -5.96 9.43
N ILE A 38 3.61 -6.30 8.16
CA ILE A 38 2.93 -7.44 7.58
C ILE A 38 3.99 -8.37 7.00
N SER A 39 3.79 -9.66 7.12
CA SER A 39 4.53 -10.66 6.36
C SER A 39 3.53 -11.57 5.67
N ASP A 40 3.74 -11.79 4.38
CA ASP A 40 3.02 -12.79 3.62
C ASP A 40 3.86 -14.07 3.48
N SER A 41 3.19 -15.18 3.17
CA SER A 41 3.83 -16.48 2.98
C SER A 41 3.25 -17.32 1.85
N SER A 42 2.06 -17.00 1.33
CA SER A 42 1.37 -17.67 0.22
C SER A 42 -0.08 -17.19 0.14
N GLY A 43 -0.66 -17.02 -1.05
CA GLY A 43 -2.10 -16.82 -1.17
C GLY A 43 -2.46 -15.81 -2.24
N ASP A 44 -3.72 -15.39 -2.22
CA ASP A 44 -4.21 -14.23 -2.95
C ASP A 44 -4.70 -13.21 -1.89
N ASP A 45 -3.80 -12.37 -1.41
CA ASP A 45 -4.01 -11.50 -0.27
C ASP A 45 -4.44 -10.08 -0.67
N LEU A 46 -5.38 -9.54 0.11
CA LEU A 46 -5.94 -8.20 -0.06
C LEU A 46 -5.64 -7.33 1.15
N ILE A 47 -5.00 -6.19 0.93
CA ILE A 47 -4.92 -5.11 1.92
C ILE A 47 -5.86 -3.99 1.51
N THR A 48 -6.80 -3.62 2.38
CA THR A 48 -7.62 -2.42 2.23
C THR A 48 -7.07 -1.31 3.10
N ILE A 49 -6.82 -0.14 2.53
CA ILE A 49 -6.33 1.05 3.22
C ILE A 49 -7.38 2.13 3.03
N ASP A 50 -7.89 2.67 4.14
CA ASP A 50 -8.88 3.75 4.15
C ASP A 50 -8.24 5.12 3.86
N ARG A 51 -7.62 5.20 2.68
CA ARG A 51 -7.02 6.40 2.09
C ARG A 51 -7.22 6.37 0.58
N ALA A 52 -7.35 7.55 -0.01
CA ALA A 52 -7.47 7.68 -1.46
C ALA A 52 -6.16 7.23 -2.15
N PRO A 53 -6.22 6.72 -3.39
CA PRO A 53 -5.03 6.30 -4.14
C PRO A 53 -3.93 7.36 -4.18
N GLU A 54 -4.30 8.63 -4.32
CA GLU A 54 -3.34 9.73 -4.41
C GLU A 54 -2.62 10.03 -3.10
N LYS A 55 -3.14 9.53 -1.97
CA LYS A 55 -2.49 9.66 -0.66
C LYS A 55 -1.54 8.52 -0.36
N LEU A 56 -1.51 7.46 -1.17
CA LEU A 56 -0.67 6.29 -0.95
C LEU A 56 0.65 6.42 -1.72
N VAL A 57 1.76 6.32 -0.99
CA VAL A 57 3.11 6.35 -1.54
C VAL A 57 3.76 5.00 -1.34
N PHE A 58 4.12 4.35 -2.45
CA PHE A 58 4.82 3.08 -2.45
C PHE A 58 6.32 3.31 -2.60
N GLN A 59 7.13 2.64 -1.78
CA GLN A 59 8.58 2.74 -1.90
C GLN A 59 9.26 1.45 -1.49
N ARG A 60 10.38 1.16 -2.16
CA ARG A 60 11.30 0.11 -1.72
C ARG A 60 12.10 0.59 -0.51
N ASN A 61 12.04 -0.17 0.58
CA ASN A 61 12.85 0.06 1.78
C ASN A 61 13.62 -1.22 2.14
N GLY A 62 14.85 -1.30 1.62
CA GLY A 62 15.71 -2.49 1.74
C GLY A 62 15.12 -3.69 1.01
N SER A 63 14.84 -4.77 1.76
CA SER A 63 14.19 -5.99 1.26
C SER A 63 12.66 -5.97 1.34
N SER A 64 12.05 -4.84 1.74
CA SER A 64 10.61 -4.74 2.01
C SER A 64 9.97 -3.62 1.21
N LEU A 65 8.68 -3.75 0.93
CA LEU A 65 7.85 -2.66 0.45
C LEU A 65 7.37 -1.84 1.64
N GLN A 66 7.40 -0.52 1.50
CA GLN A 66 6.76 0.39 2.44
C GLN A 66 5.66 1.15 1.72
N VAL A 67 4.48 1.18 2.34
CA VAL A 67 3.33 1.97 1.91
C VAL A 67 3.13 3.04 2.97
N SER A 68 3.31 4.31 2.61
CA SER A 68 3.12 5.45 3.51
C SER A 68 1.95 6.31 3.05
N THR A 69 1.32 7.01 3.98
CA THR A 69 0.28 8.00 3.64
C THR A 69 0.90 9.40 3.55
N ALA A 70 0.60 10.17 2.50
CA ALA A 70 1.13 11.52 2.33
C ALA A 70 0.56 12.55 3.33
N ASP A 71 -0.60 12.26 3.93
CA ASP A 71 -1.34 13.15 4.82
C ASP A 71 -1.17 12.84 6.32
N SER A 72 -0.42 11.78 6.67
CA SER A 72 -0.15 11.40 8.06
C SER A 72 1.23 10.72 8.20
N SER A 73 1.58 10.29 9.42
CA SER A 73 2.81 9.50 9.67
C SER A 73 2.58 7.99 9.59
N ASP A 74 1.41 7.58 9.12
CA ASP A 74 1.04 6.18 9.01
C ASP A 74 1.83 5.46 7.92
N SER A 75 2.23 4.22 8.20
CA SER A 75 2.90 3.38 7.22
C SER A 75 2.74 1.88 7.49
N ILE A 76 2.70 1.12 6.40
CA ILE A 76 2.67 -0.33 6.39
C ILE A 76 3.98 -0.82 5.78
N ARG A 77 4.68 -1.69 6.48
CA ARG A 77 5.84 -2.41 5.95
C ARG A 77 5.41 -3.82 5.56
N VAL A 78 5.48 -4.16 4.28
CA VAL A 78 5.35 -5.55 3.80
C VAL A 78 6.74 -6.16 3.76
N ALA A 79 7.03 -6.97 4.77
CA ALA A 79 8.35 -7.51 5.01
C ALA A 79 8.74 -8.53 3.94
N SER A 80 10.01 -8.46 3.52
CA SER A 80 10.61 -9.43 2.59
C SER A 80 9.99 -9.49 1.19
N TRP A 81 9.21 -8.46 0.81
CA TRP A 81 8.67 -8.26 -0.53
C TRP A 81 9.70 -8.56 -1.63
N TYR A 82 10.92 -8.02 -1.51
CA TYR A 82 11.96 -8.19 -2.53
C TYR A 82 12.82 -9.45 -2.38
N GLN A 83 12.41 -10.42 -1.54
CA GLN A 83 13.14 -11.68 -1.37
C GLN A 83 12.59 -12.80 -2.26
N ASN A 84 11.26 -12.86 -2.44
CA ASN A 84 10.59 -13.77 -3.38
C ASN A 84 9.16 -13.26 -3.63
N THR A 85 8.55 -13.70 -4.73
CA THR A 85 7.20 -13.28 -5.14
C THR A 85 6.10 -13.83 -4.23
N ASP A 86 6.32 -14.95 -3.55
CA ASP A 86 5.36 -15.54 -2.58
C ASP A 86 5.22 -14.70 -1.29
N ARG A 87 5.99 -13.60 -1.18
CA ARG A 87 5.95 -12.63 -0.08
C ARG A 87 5.23 -11.34 -0.48
N HIS A 88 4.76 -11.27 -1.71
CA HIS A 88 3.98 -10.14 -2.17
C HIS A 88 2.58 -10.21 -1.57
N ILE A 89 1.93 -9.05 -1.55
CA ILE A 89 0.49 -8.94 -1.37
C ILE A 89 -0.05 -8.72 -2.77
N GLU A 90 -1.00 -9.53 -3.20
CA GLU A 90 -1.46 -9.57 -4.58
C GLU A 90 -2.23 -8.29 -4.92
N THR A 91 -3.04 -7.79 -3.99
CA THR A 91 -3.90 -6.64 -4.21
C THR A 91 -3.90 -5.67 -3.04
N PHE A 92 -3.72 -4.38 -3.36
CA PHE A 92 -4.04 -3.27 -2.45
C PHE A 92 -5.31 -2.58 -2.94
N LYS A 93 -6.18 -2.22 -2.01
CA LYS A 93 -7.44 -1.51 -2.26
C LYS A 93 -7.47 -0.20 -1.48
N ALA A 94 -7.81 0.88 -2.16
CA ALA A 94 -7.97 2.21 -1.57
C ALA A 94 -9.40 2.45 -1.07
N SER A 95 -9.62 3.57 -0.38
CA SER A 95 -10.93 3.93 0.19
C SER A 95 -12.03 4.19 -0.84
N ASP A 96 -11.65 4.64 -2.04
CA ASP A 96 -12.56 4.82 -3.18
C ASP A 96 -12.94 3.50 -3.87
N GLY A 97 -12.36 2.38 -3.43
CA GLY A 97 -12.57 1.05 -3.98
C GLY A 97 -11.65 0.69 -5.14
N SER A 98 -10.80 1.62 -5.60
CA SER A 98 -9.79 1.36 -6.62
C SER A 98 -8.77 0.33 -6.12
N THR A 99 -8.22 -0.45 -7.04
CA THR A 99 -7.25 -1.52 -6.72
C THR A 99 -5.96 -1.39 -7.50
N ILE A 100 -4.84 -1.75 -6.89
CA ILE A 100 -3.52 -1.86 -7.53
C ILE A 100 -2.91 -3.23 -7.20
N SER A 101 -2.45 -3.93 -8.23
CA SER A 101 -1.78 -5.24 -8.08
C SER A 101 -0.31 -5.09 -7.69
N SER A 102 0.29 -6.15 -7.14
CA SER A 102 1.75 -6.19 -6.85
C SER A 102 2.62 -5.79 -8.05
N THR A 103 2.23 -6.18 -9.27
CA THR A 103 2.95 -5.83 -10.50
C THR A 103 2.82 -4.34 -10.82
N GLN A 104 1.62 -3.77 -10.69
CA GLN A 104 1.39 -2.34 -10.91
C GLN A 104 2.06 -1.48 -9.84
N VAL A 105 2.17 -1.97 -8.60
CA VAL A 105 2.94 -1.31 -7.53
C VAL A 105 4.40 -1.14 -7.97
N GLU A 106 5.03 -2.19 -8.49
CA GLU A 106 6.42 -2.10 -8.97
C GLU A 106 6.58 -1.14 -10.15
N GLN A 107 5.63 -1.14 -11.09
CA GLN A 107 5.63 -0.20 -12.21
C GLN A 107 5.43 1.25 -11.74
N LEU A 108 4.55 1.48 -10.77
CA LEU A 108 4.35 2.79 -10.15
C LEU A 108 5.64 3.25 -9.45
N ILE A 109 6.32 2.38 -8.69
CA ILE A 109 7.61 2.70 -8.06
C ILE A 109 8.65 3.15 -9.11
N GLN A 110 8.72 2.46 -10.25
CA GLN A 110 9.61 2.86 -11.35
C GLN A 110 9.23 4.22 -11.94
N ALA A 111 7.94 4.46 -12.21
CA ALA A 111 7.45 5.73 -12.72
C ALA A 111 7.73 6.89 -11.76
N MET A 112 7.55 6.67 -10.45
CA MET A 112 7.86 7.66 -9.41
C MET A 112 9.35 8.01 -9.39
N ALA A 113 10.22 7.01 -9.52
CA ALA A 113 11.66 7.22 -9.57
C ALA A 113 12.10 7.99 -10.83
N SER A 114 11.55 7.65 -12.00
CA SER A 114 11.81 8.37 -13.26
C SER A 114 11.33 9.81 -13.18
N TRP A 115 10.10 10.04 -12.70
CA TRP A 115 9.56 11.38 -12.52
C TRP A 115 10.44 12.22 -11.57
N SER A 116 10.88 11.67 -10.44
CA SER A 116 11.76 12.36 -9.50
C SER A 116 13.09 12.76 -10.15
N SER A 117 13.69 11.84 -10.93
CA SER A 117 14.92 12.11 -11.69
C SER A 117 14.74 13.26 -12.69
N ASP A 118 13.63 13.27 -13.43
CA ASP A 118 13.33 14.30 -14.43
C ASP A 118 13.02 15.67 -13.80
N ASN A 119 12.58 15.68 -12.53
CA ASN A 119 12.22 16.88 -11.77
C ASN A 119 13.28 17.28 -10.73
N GLY A 120 14.55 16.98 -11.00
CA GLY A 120 15.67 17.46 -10.19
C GLY A 120 15.77 16.85 -8.79
N GLY A 121 15.23 15.65 -8.59
CA GLY A 121 15.29 14.90 -7.34
C GLY A 121 14.21 15.29 -6.31
N MET A 122 13.15 15.96 -6.73
CA MET A 122 12.00 16.27 -5.87
C MET A 122 11.36 14.98 -5.32
N SER A 123 10.96 14.97 -4.05
CA SER A 123 10.31 13.79 -3.48
C SER A 123 8.88 13.66 -3.99
N TRP A 124 8.41 12.42 -4.12
CA TRP A 124 7.04 12.15 -4.55
C TRP A 124 5.99 12.77 -3.61
N SER A 125 6.24 12.77 -2.30
CA SER A 125 5.36 13.38 -1.31
C SER A 125 5.21 14.89 -1.48
N GLN A 126 6.30 15.61 -1.74
CA GLN A 126 6.26 17.06 -2.01
C GLN A 126 5.48 17.38 -3.28
N ALA A 127 5.57 16.47 -4.24
CA ALA A 127 5.03 16.67 -5.56
C ALA A 127 3.51 16.40 -5.61
N LEU A 128 3.01 15.45 -4.80
CA LEU A 128 1.58 15.21 -4.57
C LEU A 128 0.81 16.47 -4.14
N GLU A 129 1.46 17.40 -3.45
CA GLU A 129 0.83 18.65 -2.99
C GLU A 129 0.75 19.73 -4.08
N ASN A 130 1.56 19.63 -5.14
CA ASN A 130 1.87 20.77 -6.01
C ASN A 130 1.76 20.49 -7.52
N SER A 131 1.44 19.27 -7.97
CA SER A 131 1.43 18.92 -9.41
C SER A 131 0.22 18.12 -9.89
N GLN A 132 -0.38 18.56 -11.00
CA GLN A 132 -1.46 17.84 -11.71
C GLN A 132 -0.95 16.60 -12.47
N ASP A 133 0.31 16.61 -12.92
CA ASP A 133 0.88 15.51 -13.72
C ASP A 133 0.97 14.20 -12.93
N ILE A 134 1.11 14.31 -11.61
CA ILE A 134 1.24 13.15 -10.71
C ILE A 134 -0.07 12.40 -10.56
N HIS A 135 -1.19 13.12 -10.56
CA HIS A 135 -2.51 12.49 -10.52
C HIS A 135 -2.73 11.62 -11.76
N ALA A 136 -2.20 12.03 -12.92
CA ALA A 136 -2.24 11.22 -14.15
C ALA A 136 -1.37 9.96 -14.04
N ILE A 137 -0.16 10.07 -13.49
CA ILE A 137 0.72 8.90 -13.27
C ILE A 137 0.05 7.90 -12.33
N ILE A 138 -0.51 8.35 -11.21
CA ILE A 138 -1.20 7.46 -10.24
C ILE A 138 -2.38 6.76 -10.92
N SER A 139 -3.23 7.53 -11.61
CA SER A 139 -4.43 6.99 -12.27
C SER A 139 -4.11 5.94 -13.34
N GLN A 140 -2.91 5.95 -13.94
CA GLN A 140 -2.49 4.96 -14.92
C GLN A 140 -2.29 3.55 -14.32
N TYR A 141 -1.93 3.47 -13.03
CA TYR A 141 -1.60 2.21 -12.37
C TYR A 141 -2.70 1.67 -11.47
N TRP A 142 -3.62 2.52 -11.01
CA TRP A 142 -4.80 2.09 -10.27
C TRP A 142 -5.94 1.70 -11.20
N THR A 143 -6.64 0.63 -10.85
CA THR A 143 -7.86 0.18 -11.54
C THR A 143 -9.06 0.71 -10.77
N ALA A 144 -9.90 1.51 -11.42
CA ALA A 144 -11.13 2.03 -10.82
C ALA A 144 -12.07 0.88 -10.36
N PRO A 145 -12.89 1.09 -9.32
CA PRO A 145 -13.84 0.09 -8.87
C PRO A 145 -14.81 -0.28 -10.00
N THR A 146 -15.05 -1.58 -10.17
CA THR A 146 -16.06 -2.06 -11.11
C THR A 146 -17.45 -1.74 -10.55
N ALA A 147 -18.27 -1.04 -11.34
CA ALA A 147 -19.64 -0.66 -10.98
C ALA A 147 -20.62 -1.84 -10.97
#